data_AF-A0A3M1P235-F1
#
_entry.id   AF-A0A3M1P235-F1
#
_cell.length_a   1.000
_cell.length_b   1.000
_cell.length_c   1.000
_cell.angle_alpha   90.00
_cell.angle_beta   90.00
_cell.angle_gamma   90.00
#
_symmetry.space_group_name_H-M   'P 1'
#
loop_
_entity.id
_entity.type
_entity.pdbx_description
1 polymer ?
#
loop_
_entity_poly.entity_id
_entity_poly.type
_entity_poly.pdbx_seq_one_letter_code
_entity_poly.pdbx_strand_id
1 'polypeptide(L)'
;MHKPTQFRDKSACFSAETGFTLIEIVLVIVFLSVALLATMNMMSSSVSGSFDMELSSTAANLANEKMERIFADKRSRGYGYIVENNYPVETDPDGFSGFTRSVTIITQSTYKEVRVTVSHPQIHDCVLVSFLTNY
;
A
#
# COMPACT_ATOMS: atom_id res chain seq x y z
N MET A 1 6.54 20.24 90.74
CA MET A 1 5.51 21.08 90.09
C MET A 1 5.82 21.08 88.59
N HIS A 2 5.59 20.02 87.82
CA HIS A 2 4.35 19.35 87.34
C HIS A 2 3.49 20.19 86.36
N LYS A 3 3.88 20.12 85.06
CA LYS A 3 3.13 20.12 83.77
C LYS A 3 2.12 21.25 83.43
N PRO A 4 2.01 21.66 82.15
CA PRO A 4 1.38 20.87 81.05
C PRO A 4 2.18 20.88 79.72
N THR A 5 2.30 19.82 78.91
CA THR A 5 1.40 19.16 77.90
C THR A 5 0.93 19.99 76.70
N GLN A 6 1.45 19.56 75.53
CA GLN A 6 0.84 19.49 74.17
C GLN A 6 0.65 20.78 73.35
N PHE A 7 1.21 20.81 72.15
CA PHE A 7 0.40 20.76 70.92
C PHE A 7 1.27 20.34 69.73
N ARG A 8 0.93 19.20 69.10
CA ARG A 8 1.48 18.79 67.80
C ARG A 8 0.76 19.62 66.75
N ASP A 9 1.40 20.63 66.19
CA ASP A 9 0.92 21.22 64.96
C ASP A 9 1.49 20.44 63.78
N LYS A 10 0.75 19.39 63.39
CA LYS A 10 0.80 18.90 62.01
C LYS A 10 0.10 19.96 61.17
N SER A 11 0.82 21.03 60.82
CA SER A 11 0.34 21.98 59.83
C SER A 11 0.34 21.25 58.49
N ALA A 12 -0.81 20.65 58.17
CA ALA A 12 -1.21 20.38 56.82
C ALA A 12 -1.10 21.70 56.06
N CYS A 13 -0.14 21.80 55.14
CA CYS A 13 -0.05 22.94 54.25
C CYS A 13 -0.19 22.42 52.83
N PHE A 14 -1.43 22.55 52.35
CA PHE A 14 -1.85 22.64 50.96
C PHE A 14 -1.31 21.53 50.04
N SER A 15 -2.09 20.47 49.85
CA SER A 15 -2.15 19.88 48.51
C SER A 15 -2.51 21.02 47.58
N ALA A 16 -1.54 21.52 46.82
CA ALA A 16 -1.82 22.36 45.68
C ALA A 16 -2.53 21.46 44.67
N GLU A 17 -3.84 21.33 44.80
CA GLU A 17 -4.68 20.99 43.65
C GLU A 17 -4.56 22.18 42.70
N THR A 18 -3.49 22.16 41.90
CA THR A 18 -3.31 23.08 40.79
C THR A 18 -4.35 22.70 39.74
N GLY A 19 -5.51 23.34 39.81
CA GLY A 19 -6.45 23.35 38.70
C GLY A 19 -5.79 23.94 37.46
N PHE A 20 -6.12 23.42 36.29
CA PHE A 20 -5.66 23.98 35.02
C PHE A 20 -6.01 25.46 34.92
N THR A 21 -5.05 26.28 34.53
CA THR A 21 -5.34 27.71 34.30
C THR A 21 -6.19 27.85 33.03
N LEU A 22 -7.07 28.85 32.98
CA LEU A 22 -7.89 29.09 31.78
C LEU A 22 -7.01 29.31 30.53
N ILE A 23 -5.90 30.03 30.69
CA ILE A 23 -4.96 30.28 29.60
C ILE A 23 -4.28 28.99 29.10
N GLU A 24 -3.96 28.07 30.00
CA GLU A 24 -3.36 26.79 29.65
C GLU A 24 -4.32 25.93 28.83
N ILE A 25 -5.60 25.88 29.19
CA ILE A 25 -6.62 25.17 28.41
C ILE A 25 -6.76 25.82 27.02
N VAL A 26 -6.80 27.15 26.95
CA VAL A 26 -6.87 27.88 25.68
C VAL A 26 -5.65 27.60 24.79
N LEU A 27 -4.45 27.52 25.36
CA LEU A 27 -3.26 27.15 24.61
C LEU A 27 -3.33 25.70 24.12
N VAL A 28 -3.77 24.76 24.96
CA VAL A 28 -3.92 23.34 24.57
C VAL A 28 -4.91 23.17 23.42
N ILE A 29 -6.08 23.82 23.46
CA ILE A 29 -7.05 23.71 22.36
C ILE A 29 -6.53 24.32 21.06
N VAL A 30 -5.74 25.40 21.12
CA VAL A 30 -5.09 26.00 19.93
C VAL A 30 -4.06 25.03 19.35
N PHE A 31 -3.20 24.44 20.18
CA PHE A 31 -2.23 23.43 19.72
C PHE A 31 -2.92 22.19 19.14
N LEU A 32 -3.97 21.70 19.81
CA LEU A 32 -4.75 20.55 19.35
C LEU A 32 -5.39 20.84 17.98
N SER A 33 -5.91 22.04 17.77
CA SER A 33 -6.54 22.46 16.51
C SER A 33 -5.55 22.39 15.34
N VAL A 34 -4.33 22.91 15.55
CA VAL A 34 -3.28 22.87 14.51
C VAL A 34 -2.78 21.44 14.28
N ALA A 35 -2.59 20.65 15.35
CA ALA A 35 -2.15 19.27 15.26
C ALA A 35 -3.16 18.39 14.49
N LEU A 36 -4.46 18.57 14.75
CA LEU A 36 -5.52 17.83 14.06
C LEU A 36 -5.48 18.05 12.55
N LEU A 37 -5.34 19.30 12.10
CA LEU A 37 -5.24 19.60 10.67
C LEU A 37 -4.04 18.90 10.00
N ALA A 38 -2.88 18.88 10.67
CA ALA A 38 -1.71 18.18 10.15
C ALA A 38 -1.96 16.65 10.03
N THR A 39 -2.54 16.04 11.07
CA THR A 39 -2.83 14.60 11.07
C THR A 39 -3.87 14.18 10.04
N MET A 40 -4.91 15.00 9.80
CA MET A 40 -5.92 14.71 8.78
C MET A 40 -5.33 14.68 7.37
N ASN A 41 -4.42 15.61 7.06
CA ASN A 41 -3.74 15.63 5.76
C ASN A 41 -2.85 14.39 5.56
N MET A 42 -2.10 13.98 6.58
CA MET A 42 -1.30 12.75 6.53
C MET A 42 -2.18 11.52 6.31
N MET A 43 -3.29 11.41 7.06
CA MET A 43 -4.22 10.30 6.94
C MET A 43 -4.86 10.22 5.55
N SER A 44 -5.25 11.37 4.97
CA SER A 44 -5.80 11.43 3.61
C SER A 44 -4.81 10.88 2.58
N SER A 45 -3.54 11.30 2.65
CA SER A 45 -2.49 10.82 1.75
C SER A 45 -2.18 9.33 1.93
N SER A 46 -2.23 8.82 3.16
CA SER A 46 -2.04 7.39 3.42
C SER A 46 -3.19 6.54 2.88
N VAL A 47 -4.43 7.02 2.99
CA VAL A 47 -5.60 6.32 2.44
C VAL A 47 -5.54 6.28 0.91
N SER A 48 -5.25 7.41 0.25
CA SER A 48 -5.14 7.42 -1.22
C SER A 48 -4.01 6.50 -1.71
N GLY A 49 -2.85 6.52 -1.05
CA GLY A 49 -1.74 5.63 -1.41
C GLY A 49 -2.06 4.15 -1.20
N SER A 50 -2.97 3.82 -0.29
CA SER A 50 -3.39 2.42 -0.05
C SER A 50 -4.17 1.86 -1.24
N PHE A 51 -5.05 2.66 -1.86
CA PHE A 51 -5.76 2.24 -3.07
C PHE A 51 -4.81 2.01 -4.25
N ASP A 52 -3.83 2.89 -4.46
CA ASP A 52 -2.85 2.73 -5.53
C ASP A 52 -1.98 1.47 -5.32
N MET A 53 -1.62 1.16 -4.07
CA MET A 53 -0.90 -0.07 -3.72
C MET A 53 -1.73 -1.33 -4.01
N GLU A 54 -3.03 -1.31 -3.70
CA GLU A 54 -3.94 -2.42 -4.01
C GLU A 54 -4.06 -2.65 -5.52
N LEU A 55 -4.25 -1.58 -6.30
CA LEU A 55 -4.29 -1.66 -7.76
C LEU A 55 -2.97 -2.19 -8.33
N SER A 56 -1.84 -1.72 -7.82
CA SER A 56 -0.52 -2.18 -8.25
C SER A 56 -0.27 -3.66 -7.92
N SER A 57 -0.67 -4.10 -6.73
CA SER A 57 -0.61 -5.51 -6.35
C SER A 57 -1.50 -6.38 -7.23
N THR A 58 -2.70 -5.90 -7.56
CA THR A 58 -3.63 -6.57 -8.48
C THR A 58 -3.03 -6.68 -9.88
N ALA A 59 -2.46 -5.60 -10.42
CA ALA A 59 -1.78 -5.61 -11.71
C ALA A 59 -0.64 -6.64 -11.75
N ALA A 60 0.17 -6.70 -10.69
CA ALA A 60 1.26 -7.66 -10.56
C ALA A 60 0.76 -9.11 -10.50
N ASN A 61 -0.34 -9.37 -9.77
CA ASN A 61 -0.95 -10.69 -9.71
C ASN A 61 -1.47 -11.13 -11.09
N LEU A 62 -2.17 -10.24 -11.80
CA LEU A 62 -2.67 -10.50 -13.15
C LEU A 62 -1.53 -10.75 -14.16
N ALA A 63 -0.41 -10.02 -14.03
CA ALA A 63 0.77 -10.22 -14.87
C ALA A 63 1.44 -11.57 -14.60
N ASN A 64 1.63 -11.93 -13.31
CA ASN A 64 2.19 -13.20 -12.91
C ASN A 64 1.33 -14.38 -13.34
N GLU A 65 0.01 -14.30 -13.13
CA GLU A 65 -0.92 -15.33 -13.57
C GLU A 65 -0.82 -15.58 -15.07
N LYS A 66 -0.81 -14.50 -15.88
CA LYS A 66 -0.68 -14.65 -17.33
C LYS A 66 0.67 -15.23 -17.72
N MET A 67 1.74 -14.84 -17.06
CA MET A 67 3.07 -15.41 -17.29
C MET A 67 3.08 -16.90 -16.95
N GLU A 68 2.45 -17.32 -15.86
CA GLU A 68 2.32 -18.74 -15.50
C GLU A 68 1.50 -19.52 -16.53
N ARG A 69 0.39 -18.94 -17.03
CA ARG A 69 -0.37 -19.53 -18.14
C ARG A 69 0.50 -19.72 -19.39
N ILE A 70 1.36 -18.75 -19.73
CA ILE A 70 2.30 -18.85 -20.87
C ILE A 70 3.35 -19.96 -20.63
N PHE A 71 3.88 -20.08 -19.40
CA PHE A 71 4.78 -21.18 -19.05
C PHE A 71 4.09 -22.55 -19.13
N ALA A 72 2.85 -22.64 -18.68
CA ALA A 72 2.04 -23.85 -18.78
C ALA A 72 1.75 -24.22 -20.24
N ASP A 73 1.47 -23.23 -21.10
CA ASP A 73 1.33 -23.42 -22.54
C ASP A 73 2.64 -23.89 -23.19
N LYS A 74 3.79 -23.34 -22.77
CA LYS A 74 5.11 -23.83 -23.24
C LYS A 74 5.29 -25.30 -22.89
N ARG A 75 4.93 -25.70 -21.67
CA ARG A 75 5.07 -27.08 -21.18
C ARG A 75 4.11 -28.06 -21.87
N SER A 76 2.89 -27.63 -22.17
CA SER A 76 1.83 -28.50 -22.70
C SER A 76 1.76 -28.54 -24.23
N ARG A 77 1.96 -27.39 -24.89
CA ARG A 77 1.83 -27.20 -26.35
C ARG A 77 3.18 -27.00 -27.04
N GLY A 78 4.24 -26.78 -26.27
CA GLY A 78 5.61 -26.62 -26.75
C GLY A 78 6.00 -25.17 -27.04
N TYR A 79 7.31 -24.98 -27.26
CA TYR A 79 7.91 -23.67 -27.49
C TYR A 79 7.37 -22.94 -28.74
N GLY A 80 7.03 -23.68 -29.80
CA GLY A 80 6.48 -23.13 -31.04
C GLY A 80 5.10 -22.48 -30.87
N TYR A 81 4.34 -22.87 -29.84
CA TYR A 81 3.03 -22.28 -29.54
C TYR A 81 3.15 -20.86 -28.96
N ILE A 82 4.31 -20.47 -28.46
CA ILE A 82 4.50 -19.16 -27.83
C ILE A 82 4.69 -18.09 -28.90
N VAL A 83 3.59 -17.60 -29.47
CA VAL A 83 3.53 -16.53 -30.46
C VAL A 83 2.44 -15.54 -30.09
N GLU A 84 2.63 -14.27 -30.44
CA GLU A 84 1.78 -13.15 -30.01
C GLU A 84 0.30 -13.36 -30.37
N ASN A 85 0.03 -13.94 -31.54
CA ASN A 85 -1.34 -14.20 -32.00
C ASN A 85 -2.13 -15.19 -31.11
N ASN A 86 -1.45 -15.99 -30.28
CA ASN A 86 -2.11 -16.92 -29.35
C ASN A 86 -2.48 -16.23 -28.02
N TYR A 87 -2.04 -14.99 -27.81
CA TYR A 87 -2.28 -14.22 -26.60
C TYR A 87 -2.86 -12.85 -26.96
N PRO A 88 -4.13 -12.80 -27.42
CA PRO A 88 -4.79 -11.53 -27.73
C PRO A 88 -4.86 -10.63 -26.50
N VAL A 89 -5.00 -9.33 -26.73
CA VAL A 89 -5.22 -8.35 -25.68
C VAL A 89 -6.53 -8.65 -24.95
N GLU A 90 -6.48 -8.62 -23.64
CA GLU A 90 -7.62 -8.87 -22.76
C GLU A 90 -8.04 -7.57 -22.08
N THR A 91 -9.32 -7.25 -22.17
CA THR A 91 -9.96 -6.19 -21.40
C THR A 91 -10.68 -6.81 -20.20
N ASP A 92 -10.53 -6.19 -19.03
CA ASP A 92 -11.10 -6.66 -17.77
C ASP A 92 -10.74 -8.14 -17.45
N PRO A 93 -9.43 -8.50 -17.46
CA PRO A 93 -8.98 -9.86 -17.28
C PRO A 93 -9.49 -10.44 -15.96
N ASP A 94 -10.01 -11.67 -16.01
CA ASP A 94 -10.47 -12.43 -14.84
C ASP A 94 -11.52 -11.66 -13.98
N GLY A 95 -12.24 -10.72 -14.61
CA GLY A 95 -13.31 -9.93 -13.99
C GLY A 95 -12.84 -8.62 -13.33
N PHE A 96 -11.56 -8.29 -13.39
CA PHE A 96 -11.02 -7.06 -12.81
C PHE A 96 -11.24 -5.86 -13.75
N SER A 97 -12.27 -5.07 -13.46
CA SER A 97 -12.64 -3.90 -14.29
C SER A 97 -11.54 -2.84 -14.35
N GLY A 98 -11.35 -2.24 -15.52
CA GLY A 98 -10.42 -1.13 -15.76
C GLY A 98 -8.99 -1.58 -16.06
N PHE A 99 -8.70 -2.88 -15.94
CA PHE A 99 -7.41 -3.44 -16.30
C PHE A 99 -7.39 -3.88 -17.76
N THR A 100 -6.28 -3.65 -18.44
CA THR A 100 -5.98 -4.21 -19.75
C THR A 100 -4.71 -5.01 -19.67
N ARG A 101 -4.70 -6.22 -20.23
CA ARG A 101 -3.55 -7.13 -20.22
C ARG A 101 -3.14 -7.45 -21.66
N SER A 102 -1.87 -7.23 -21.98
CA SER A 102 -1.31 -7.53 -23.30
C SER A 102 -0.03 -8.34 -23.17
N VAL A 103 0.28 -9.10 -24.22
CA VAL A 103 1.48 -9.93 -24.29
C VAL A 103 2.21 -9.59 -25.57
N THR A 104 3.49 -9.23 -25.46
CA THR A 104 4.38 -9.03 -26.61
C THR A 104 5.47 -10.07 -26.59
N ILE A 105 5.70 -10.72 -27.72
CA ILE A 105 6.68 -11.80 -27.85
C ILE A 105 7.70 -11.44 -28.92
N ILE A 106 8.94 -11.19 -28.51
CA ILE A 106 10.06 -10.95 -29.41
C ILE A 106 10.82 -12.26 -29.57
N THR A 107 10.75 -12.85 -30.77
CA THR A 107 11.45 -14.10 -31.06
C THR A 107 12.88 -13.81 -31.49
N GLN A 108 13.85 -14.40 -30.79
CA GLN A 108 15.27 -14.42 -31.14
C GLN A 108 15.66 -15.82 -31.63
N SER A 109 16.93 -15.97 -32.04
CA SER A 109 17.46 -17.23 -32.60
C SER A 109 17.29 -18.43 -31.64
N THR A 110 17.56 -18.25 -30.35
CA THR A 110 17.59 -19.35 -29.35
C THR A 110 16.57 -19.20 -28.22
N TYR A 111 15.95 -18.03 -28.10
CA TYR A 111 14.98 -17.72 -27.04
C TYR A 111 13.91 -16.74 -27.51
N LYS A 112 12.83 -16.62 -26.76
CA LYS A 112 11.76 -15.64 -26.91
C LYS A 112 11.75 -14.78 -25.67
N GLU A 113 11.77 -13.47 -25.86
CA GLU A 113 11.47 -12.52 -24.80
C GLU A 113 9.95 -12.32 -24.78
N VAL A 114 9.35 -12.63 -23.63
CA VAL A 114 7.91 -12.50 -23.40
C VAL A 114 7.72 -11.36 -22.42
N ARG A 115 6.97 -10.35 -22.84
CA ARG A 115 6.56 -9.21 -22.00
C ARG A 115 5.07 -9.30 -21.76
N VAL A 116 4.67 -9.35 -20.51
CA VAL A 116 3.27 -9.23 -20.09
C VAL A 116 3.11 -7.83 -19.51
N THR A 117 2.26 -7.01 -20.13
CA THR A 117 1.95 -5.66 -19.67
C THR A 117 0.53 -5.63 -19.13
N VAL A 118 0.37 -5.12 -17.92
CA VAL A 118 -0.94 -4.86 -17.31
C VAL A 118 -1.06 -3.36 -17.03
N SER A 119 -2.06 -2.74 -17.64
CA SER A 119 -2.32 -1.30 -17.59
C SER A 119 -3.62 -1.00 -16.88
N HIS A 120 -3.64 0.10 -16.11
CA HIS A 120 -4.84 0.63 -15.48
C HIS A 120 -4.73 2.16 -15.39
N PRO A 121 -5.81 2.95 -15.62
CA PRO A 121 -5.72 4.41 -15.75
C PRO A 121 -5.13 5.16 -14.55
N GLN A 122 -5.21 4.58 -13.35
CA GLN A 122 -4.81 5.22 -12.09
C GLN A 122 -3.40 4.85 -11.61
N ILE A 123 -2.75 3.86 -12.23
CA ILE A 123 -1.41 3.40 -11.83
C ILE A 123 -0.47 3.32 -13.03
N HIS A 124 0.83 3.23 -12.78
CA HIS A 124 1.80 2.93 -13.82
C HIS A 124 1.66 1.49 -14.30
N ASP A 125 1.98 1.25 -15.57
CA ASP A 125 1.96 -0.08 -16.16
C ASP A 125 2.86 -1.05 -15.40
N CYS A 126 2.31 -2.21 -15.07
CA CYS A 126 3.07 -3.33 -14.54
C CYS A 126 3.56 -4.18 -15.71
N VAL A 127 4.88 -4.25 -15.89
CA VAL A 127 5.50 -5.03 -16.97
C VAL A 127 6.35 -6.14 -16.38
N LEU A 128 5.96 -7.39 -16.66
CA LEU A 128 6.74 -8.57 -16.32
C LEU A 128 7.41 -9.11 -17.56
N VAL A 129 8.74 -9.29 -17.50
CA VAL A 129 9.55 -9.78 -18.61
C VAL A 129 10.16 -11.14 -18.24
N SER A 130 10.05 -12.09 -19.15
CA SER A 130 10.65 -13.42 -19.02
C SER A 130 11.29 -13.87 -20.33
N PHE A 131 12.28 -14.76 -20.23
CA PHE A 131 12.96 -15.33 -21.37
C PHE A 131 12.68 -16.83 -21.43
N LEU A 132 12.08 -17.27 -22.54
CA LEU A 132 11.78 -18.66 -22.79
C LEU A 132 12.76 -19.22 -23.81
N THR A 133 13.30 -20.39 -23.57
CA THR A 133 14.24 -21.09 -24.46
C THR A 133 13.62 -22.37 -25.02
N ASN A 134 14.21 -22.89 -26.09
CA ASN A 134 13.75 -24.10 -26.78
C ASN A 134 14.36 -25.42 -26.25
N TYR A 135 14.61 -25.52 -24.93
CA TYR A 135 15.02 -26.77 -24.28
C TYR A 135 13.91 -27.35 -23.41
#